data_AF-A0AAU6PEN9-F1
#
_entry.id   AF-A0AAU6PEN9-F1
#
_cell.length_a   1.000
_cell.length_b   1.000
_cell.length_c   1.000
_cell.angle_alpha   90.00
_cell.angle_beta   90.00
_cell.angle_gamma   90.00
#
_symmetry.space_group_name_H-M   'P 1'
#
loop_
_entity.id
_entity.type
_entity.pdbx_description
1 polymer ?
#
loop_
_entity_poly.entity_id
_entity_poly.type
_entity_poly.pdbx_seq_one_letter_code
_entity_poly.pdbx_strand_id
1 'polypeptide(L)'
;MKTDKIKQECIRIEEDALYSSKGHYNASNFWSKVHYGIGLPMVVLSAWTGLDVFNYESRWAGYLAIIVATLASLQTFIKSDDKSLQHKNSGDEFNGLKNEVRRLREIKTDAIEESQLIKN
;
A
#
# COMPACT_ATOMS: atom_id res chain seq x y z
N MET A 1 14.67 28.92 22.68
CA MET A 1 13.84 29.63 21.68
C MET A 1 13.98 29.12 20.24
N LYS A 2 15.18 28.93 19.66
CA LYS A 2 15.32 28.33 18.31
C LYS A 2 15.10 26.81 18.29
N THR A 3 15.59 26.10 19.30
CA THR A 3 15.39 24.64 19.46
C THR A 3 13.94 24.26 19.69
N ASP A 4 13.16 25.07 20.41
CA ASP A 4 11.72 24.83 20.63
C ASP A 4 10.92 24.83 19.31
N LYS A 5 11.25 25.75 18.39
CA LYS A 5 10.64 25.79 17.05
C LYS A 5 11.00 24.56 16.22
N ILE A 6 12.23 24.06 16.34
CA ILE A 6 12.68 22.84 15.67
C ILE A 6 11.96 21.62 16.23
N LYS A 7 11.79 21.51 17.57
CA LYS A 7 11.00 20.44 18.20
C LYS A 7 9.55 20.47 17.71
N GLN A 8 8.92 21.64 17.61
CA GLN A 8 7.54 21.79 17.11
C GLN A 8 7.39 21.39 15.64
N GLU A 9 8.30 21.80 14.77
CA GLU A 9 8.25 21.40 13.35
C GLU A 9 8.51 19.91 13.17
N CYS A 10 9.38 19.29 13.97
CA CYS A 10 9.55 17.84 13.95
C CYS A 10 8.25 17.10 14.30
N ILE A 11 7.49 17.58 15.29
CA ILE A 11 6.20 16.98 15.67
C ILE A 11 5.18 17.09 14.52
N ARG A 12 5.11 18.24 13.83
CA ARG A 12 4.23 18.40 12.67
C ARG A 12 4.57 17.43 11.54
N ILE A 13 5.86 17.32 11.20
CA ILE A 13 6.31 16.41 10.14
C ILE A 13 6.05 14.94 10.52
N GLU A 14 6.24 14.56 11.80
CA GLU A 14 5.89 13.21 12.29
C GLU A 14 4.39 12.90 12.13
N GLU A 15 3.52 13.87 12.42
CA GLU A 15 2.07 13.73 12.31
C GLU A 15 1.63 13.60 10.84
N ASP A 16 2.10 14.49 9.96
CA ASP A 16 1.80 14.46 8.53
C ASP A 16 2.29 13.17 7.86
N ALA A 17 3.49 12.70 8.22
CA ALA A 17 4.03 11.44 7.72
C ALA A 17 3.21 10.23 8.20
N LEU A 18 2.71 10.26 9.45
CA LEU A 18 1.89 9.19 10.00
C LEU A 18 0.52 9.10 9.31
N TYR A 19 -0.15 10.22 9.06
CA TYR A 19 -1.42 10.22 8.33
C TYR A 19 -1.26 9.80 6.87
N SER A 20 -0.22 10.28 6.20
CA SER A 20 0.09 9.90 4.81
C SER A 20 0.39 8.41 4.68
N SER A 21 1.19 7.84 5.59
CA SER A 21 1.51 6.41 5.63
C SER A 21 0.26 5.54 5.81
N LYS A 22 -0.64 5.88 6.75
CA LYS A 22 -1.90 5.16 6.96
C LYS A 22 -2.82 5.20 5.74
N GLY A 23 -2.89 6.34 5.05
CA GLY A 23 -3.66 6.49 3.81
C GLY A 23 -3.18 5.51 2.73
N HIS A 24 -1.86 5.42 2.55
CA HIS A 24 -1.27 4.49 1.59
C HIS A 24 -1.46 3.01 1.97
N TYR A 25 -1.34 2.63 3.25
CA TYR A 25 -1.64 1.25 3.65
C TYR A 25 -3.11 0.87 3.45
N ASN A 26 -4.05 1.80 3.70
CA ASN A 26 -5.46 1.52 3.47
C ASN A 26 -5.76 1.33 1.98
N ALA A 27 -5.15 2.14 1.11
CA ALA A 27 -5.24 1.98 -0.34
C ALA A 27 -4.65 0.64 -0.80
N SER A 28 -3.46 0.27 -0.30
CA SER A 28 -2.84 -1.03 -0.58
C SER A 28 -3.76 -2.20 -0.18
N ASN A 29 -4.37 -2.13 1.02
CA ASN A 29 -5.26 -3.17 1.50
C ASN A 29 -6.57 -3.26 0.69
N PHE A 30 -7.08 -2.12 0.21
CA PHE A 30 -8.24 -2.10 -0.70
C PHE A 30 -7.92 -2.80 -2.03
N TRP A 31 -6.80 -2.45 -2.66
CA TRP A 31 -6.38 -3.07 -3.92
C TRP A 31 -6.07 -4.57 -3.77
N SER A 32 -5.53 -4.99 -2.62
CA SER A 32 -5.34 -6.40 -2.29
C SER A 32 -6.66 -7.15 -2.22
N LYS A 33 -7.67 -6.60 -1.52
CA LYS A 33 -9.02 -7.21 -1.46
C LYS A 33 -9.69 -7.29 -2.83
N VAL A 34 -9.52 -6.27 -3.67
CA VAL A 34 -10.03 -6.28 -5.06
C VAL A 34 -9.39 -7.40 -5.87
N HIS A 35 -8.07 -7.61 -5.73
CA HIS A 35 -7.38 -8.70 -6.41
C HIS A 35 -7.93 -10.07 -6.00
N TYR A 36 -8.05 -10.34 -4.70
CA TYR A 36 -8.60 -11.61 -4.22
C TYR A 36 -10.08 -11.78 -4.58
N GLY A 37 -10.86 -10.70 -4.56
CA GLY A 37 -12.28 -10.70 -4.91
C GLY A 37 -12.56 -10.98 -6.38
N ILE A 38 -11.66 -10.61 -7.30
CA ILE A 38 -11.78 -10.87 -8.74
C ILE A 38 -11.09 -12.19 -9.13
N GLY A 39 -9.92 -12.46 -8.56
CA GLY A 39 -9.13 -13.64 -8.90
C GLY A 39 -9.79 -14.95 -8.46
N LEU A 40 -10.37 -14.99 -7.26
CA LEU A 40 -11.03 -16.20 -6.75
C LEU A 40 -12.22 -16.66 -7.62
N PRO A 41 -13.21 -15.81 -7.97
CA PRO A 41 -14.31 -16.24 -8.84
C PRO A 41 -13.83 -16.57 -10.26
N MET A 42 -12.80 -15.89 -10.78
CA MET A 42 -12.23 -16.23 -12.09
C MET A 42 -11.69 -17.66 -12.12
N VAL A 43 -10.95 -18.10 -11.10
CA VAL A 43 -10.40 -19.46 -11.03
C VAL A 43 -11.53 -20.50 -10.95
N VAL A 44 -12.56 -20.23 -10.15
CA VAL A 44 -13.72 -21.14 -10.02
C VAL A 44 -14.46 -21.28 -11.36
N LEU A 45 -14.72 -20.17 -12.06
CA LEU A 45 -15.37 -20.19 -13.38
C LEU A 45 -14.50 -20.85 -14.44
N SER A 46 -13.18 -20.66 -14.40
CA SER A 46 -12.23 -21.30 -15.32
C SER A 46 -12.22 -22.82 -15.13
N ALA A 47 -12.17 -23.28 -13.88
CA ALA A 47 -12.21 -24.70 -13.55
C ALA A 47 -13.54 -25.33 -14.00
N TRP A 48 -14.66 -24.65 -13.79
CA TRP A 48 -15.97 -25.11 -14.24
C TRP A 48 -16.04 -25.21 -15.77
N THR A 49 -15.56 -24.19 -16.49
CA THR A 49 -15.50 -24.19 -17.96
C THR A 49 -14.66 -25.35 -18.49
N GLY A 50 -13.51 -25.62 -17.87
CA GLY A 50 -12.62 -26.71 -18.27
C GLY A 50 -13.25 -28.09 -18.08
N LEU A 51 -14.07 -28.29 -17.04
CA LEU A 51 -14.83 -29.53 -16.84
C LEU A 51 -15.98 -29.65 -17.84
N ASP A 52 -16.65 -28.55 -18.14
CA ASP A 52 -17.84 -28.52 -19.00
C ASP A 52 -17.50 -28.68 -20.49
N VAL A 53 -16.28 -28.33 -20.91
CA VAL A 53 -15.76 -28.57 -22.28
C VAL A 53 -15.81 -30.04 -22.70
N PHE A 54 -15.79 -30.98 -21.76
CA PHE A 54 -15.87 -32.42 -22.06
C PHE A 54 -17.32 -32.93 -22.20
N ASN A 55 -18.33 -32.11 -21.89
CA ASN A 55 -19.74 -32.44 -22.07
C ASN A 55 -20.28 -31.90 -23.41
N TYR A 56 -21.18 -32.65 -24.05
CA TYR A 56 -21.72 -32.38 -25.39
C TYR A 56 -22.61 -31.10 -25.48
N GLU A 57 -22.91 -30.46 -24.36
CA GLU A 57 -23.71 -29.22 -24.23
C GLU A 57 -22.81 -27.96 -24.21
N SER A 58 -21.97 -27.82 -25.25
CA SER A 58 -20.90 -26.81 -25.36
C SER A 58 -21.33 -25.32 -25.38
N ARG A 59 -22.62 -25.01 -25.22
CA ARG A 59 -23.10 -23.61 -25.21
C ARG A 59 -22.72 -22.85 -23.95
N TRP A 60 -22.71 -23.51 -22.80
CA TRP A 60 -22.39 -22.87 -21.50
C TRP A 60 -20.90 -22.57 -21.35
N ALA A 61 -20.04 -23.45 -21.87
CA ALA A 61 -18.60 -23.25 -21.89
C ALA A 61 -18.17 -21.95 -22.60
N GLY A 62 -18.85 -21.57 -23.69
CA GLY A 62 -18.56 -20.34 -24.43
C GLY A 62 -18.81 -19.06 -23.61
N TYR A 63 -19.94 -18.98 -22.90
CA TYR A 63 -20.26 -17.83 -22.06
C TYR A 63 -19.28 -17.70 -20.88
N LEU A 64 -18.96 -18.82 -20.24
CA LEU A 64 -18.02 -18.83 -19.13
C LEU A 64 -16.59 -18.44 -19.56
N ALA A 65 -16.14 -18.89 -20.73
CA ALA A 65 -14.83 -18.52 -21.28
C ALA A 65 -14.71 -17.00 -21.54
N ILE A 66 -15.77 -16.36 -22.04
CA ILE A 66 -15.80 -14.90 -22.25
C ILE A 66 -15.75 -14.16 -20.91
N ILE A 67 -16.49 -14.64 -19.90
CA ILE A 67 -16.46 -14.07 -18.54
C ILE A 67 -15.04 -14.21 -17.96
N VAL A 68 -14.43 -15.39 -18.03
CA VAL A 68 -13.06 -15.61 -17.56
C VAL A 68 -12.06 -14.70 -18.27
N ALA A 69 -12.13 -14.59 -19.59
CA ALA A 69 -11.22 -13.74 -20.38
C ALA A 69 -11.39 -12.25 -20.06
N THR A 70 -12.62 -11.79 -19.83
CA THR A 70 -12.87 -10.40 -19.42
C THR A 70 -12.35 -10.12 -18.02
N LEU A 71 -12.55 -11.01 -17.04
CA LEU A 71 -11.95 -10.86 -15.71
C LEU A 71 -10.41 -10.90 -15.77
N ALA A 72 -9.82 -11.78 -16.59
CA ALA A 72 -8.36 -11.91 -16.74
C ALA A 72 -7.73 -10.66 -17.39
N SER A 73 -8.35 -10.14 -18.44
CA SER A 73 -7.92 -8.89 -19.06
C SER A 73 -8.07 -7.71 -18.10
N LEU A 74 -9.17 -7.63 -17.33
CA LEU A 74 -9.36 -6.61 -16.31
C LEU A 74 -8.29 -6.68 -15.21
N GLN A 75 -7.94 -7.89 -14.76
CA GLN A 75 -6.85 -8.10 -13.79
C GLN A 75 -5.49 -7.63 -14.34
N THR A 76 -5.24 -7.86 -15.64
CA THR A 76 -4.02 -7.41 -16.34
C THR A 76 -3.98 -5.89 -16.49
N PHE A 77 -5.10 -5.25 -16.84
CA PHE A 77 -5.19 -3.79 -16.96
C PHE A 77 -5.08 -3.07 -15.62
N ILE A 78 -5.63 -3.65 -14.56
CA ILE A 78 -5.63 -3.03 -13.24
C ILE A 78 -4.23 -3.07 -12.59
N LYS A 79 -3.38 -4.06 -12.93
CA LYS A 79 -2.07 -4.28 -12.29
C LYS A 79 -2.16 -4.11 -10.76
N SER A 80 -3.12 -4.81 -10.15
CA SER A 80 -3.47 -4.63 -8.74
C SER A 80 -2.30 -4.90 -7.80
N ASP A 81 -1.44 -5.87 -8.13
CA ASP A 81 -0.25 -6.20 -7.35
C ASP A 81 0.77 -5.05 -7.37
N ASP A 82 0.99 -4.47 -8.53
CA ASP A 82 1.96 -3.37 -8.73
C ASP A 82 1.50 -2.11 -7.97
N LYS A 83 0.19 -1.80 -8.01
CA LYS A 83 -0.40 -0.69 -7.26
C LYS A 83 -0.39 -0.93 -5.75
N SER A 84 -0.69 -2.15 -5.31
CA SER A 84 -0.64 -2.52 -3.89
C SER A 84 0.79 -2.39 -3.34
N LEU A 85 1.78 -2.85 -4.10
CA LEU A 85 3.20 -2.78 -3.73
C LEU A 85 3.70 -1.34 -3.72
N GLN A 86 3.34 -0.53 -4.73
CA GLN A 86 3.71 0.90 -4.76
C GLN A 86 3.17 1.65 -3.55
N HIS A 87 1.89 1.48 -3.21
CA HIS A 87 1.33 2.13 -2.03
C HIS A 87 1.95 1.62 -0.73
N LYS A 88 2.27 0.33 -0.63
CA LYS A 88 2.99 -0.21 0.53
C LYS A 88 4.39 0.41 0.66
N ASN A 89 5.16 0.46 -0.43
CA ASN A 89 6.50 1.05 -0.45
C ASN A 89 6.47 2.53 -0.07
N SER A 90 5.52 3.32 -0.60
CA SER A 90 5.35 4.72 -0.18
C SER A 90 5.00 4.81 1.31
N GLY A 91 4.16 3.92 1.83
CA GLY A 91 3.85 3.85 3.26
C GLY A 91 5.07 3.56 4.14
N ASP A 92 5.95 2.67 3.69
CA ASP A 92 7.21 2.32 4.35
C ASP A 92 8.21 3.49 4.34
N GLU A 93 8.32 4.22 3.22
CA GLU A 93 9.15 5.43 3.11
C GLU A 93 8.71 6.52 4.09
N PHE A 94 7.40 6.79 4.19
CA PHE A 94 6.88 7.75 5.17
C PHE A 94 7.13 7.32 6.62
N ASN A 95 7.09 6.02 6.90
CA ASN A 95 7.47 5.49 8.22
C ASN A 95 8.98 5.66 8.48
N GLY A 96 9.81 5.49 7.46
CA GLY A 96 11.24 5.79 7.51
C GLY A 96 11.49 7.25 7.87
N LEU A 97 10.84 8.18 7.16
CA LEU A 97 10.92 9.62 7.41
C LEU A 97 10.50 9.97 8.85
N LYS A 98 9.38 9.42 9.32
CA LYS A 98 8.92 9.61 10.70
C LYS A 98 9.97 9.17 11.73
N ASN A 99 10.61 8.02 11.51
CA ASN A 99 11.65 7.52 12.40
C ASN A 99 12.91 8.40 12.39
N GLU A 100 13.30 8.94 11.24
CA GLU A 100 14.43 9.87 11.14
C GLU A 100 14.16 11.19 11.86
N VAL A 101 12.96 11.76 11.67
CA VAL A 101 12.53 12.99 12.35
C VAL A 101 12.48 12.79 13.87
N ARG A 102 11.96 11.65 14.34
CA ARG A 102 11.96 11.32 15.77
C ARG A 102 13.37 11.25 16.34
N ARG A 103 14.30 10.62 15.61
CA ARG A 103 15.71 10.52 15.98
C ARG A 103 16.38 11.89 16.03
N LEU A 104 16.04 12.77 15.10
CA LEU A 104 16.53 14.15 15.05
C LEU A 104 16.00 14.96 16.25
N ARG A 105 14.70 14.82 16.57
CA ARG A 105 14.07 15.48 17.72
C ARG A 105 14.73 15.07 19.04
N GLU A 106 14.89 13.77 19.27
CA GLU A 106 15.41 13.22 20.54
C GLU A 106 16.92 13.39 20.67
N ILE A 107 17.73 13.01 19.68
CA ILE A 107 19.19 12.96 19.86
C ILE A 107 19.84 14.32 19.54
N LYS A 108 19.42 14.95 18.45
CA LYS A 108 20.14 16.09 17.89
C LYS A 108 19.78 17.39 18.60
N THR A 109 18.53 17.53 19.04
CA THR A 109 18.10 18.73 19.75
C THR A 109 18.67 18.80 21.17
N ASP A 110 18.75 17.66 21.85
CA ASP A 110 19.30 17.60 23.21
C ASP A 110 20.83 17.83 23.19
N ALA A 111 21.54 17.31 22.18
CA ALA A 111 22.96 17.62 21.97
C ALA A 111 23.23 19.10 21.66
N ILE A 112 22.30 19.79 20.97
CA ILE A 112 22.41 21.23 20.70
C ILE A 112 22.21 22.02 21.99
N GLU A 113 21.28 21.62 22.86
CA GLU A 113 21.08 22.25 24.17
C GLU A 113 22.30 22.09 25.09
N GLU A 114 22.91 20.90 25.18
CA GLU A 114 24.14 20.69 25.95
C GLU A 114 25.32 21.53 25.43
N SER A 115 25.51 21.61 24.11
CA SER A 115 26.61 22.40 23.52
C SER A 115 26.46 23.92 23.72
N GLN A 116 25.23 24.41 23.88
CA GLN A 116 24.95 25.82 24.22
C GLN A 116 25.24 26.11 25.70
N LEU A 117 25.02 25.13 26.60
CA LEU A 117 25.29 25.26 28.03
C LEU A 117 26.80 25.25 28.35
N ILE A 118 27.62 24.52 27.59
CA ILE A 118 29.08 24.45 27.79
C ILE A 118 29.81 25.72 27.31
N LYS A 119 29.16 26.54 26.46
CA LYS A 119 29.73 27.78 25.90
C LYS A 119 29.40 29.06 26.69
N ASN A 120 28.54 28.97 27.71
CA ASN A 120 28.24 30.05 28.67
C ASN A 120 28.92 29.77 30.00
#